data_AF-A0A4R4E5X5-F1
#
_entry.id   AF-A0A4R4E5X5-F1
#
_cell.length_a   1.000
_cell.length_b   1.000
_cell.length_c   1.000
_cell.angle_alpha   90.00
_cell.angle_beta   90.00
_cell.angle_gamma   90.00
#
_symmetry.space_group_name_H-M   'P 1'
#
loop_
_entity.id
_entity.type
_entity.pdbx_description
1 polymer ?
#
loop_
_entity_poly.entity_id
_entity_poly.type
_entity_poly.pdbx_seq_one_letter_code
_entity_poly.pdbx_strand_id
1 'polypeptide(L)'
;MDDILKNEIDYLLKERVWKTKKSRMEAEARLIQNNLIADILVNYYTFAVIVYSILALVLDSGNSYSKNITISTLVLSIGLFGITLFLSSVGFKQKATQFKDSYHKLDLLEIDINHLLRSAQFKSKKQIIDELYVLEQKYIYILSLTDNHHTIDHDRIVIMRKLKGLSQYLKNKFYAKKILKWLLIVFLFIFPFLLALIVELF
;
A
#
# COMPACT_ATOMS: atom_id res chain seq x y z
N MET A 1 -36.20 -9.81 18.49
CA MET A 1 -35.56 -8.65 17.85
C MET A 1 -36.35 -8.35 16.59
N ASP A 2 -36.70 -7.07 16.39
CA ASP A 2 -37.38 -6.59 15.18
C ASP A 2 -36.52 -6.88 13.94
N ASP A 3 -37.13 -7.34 12.84
CA ASP A 3 -36.41 -7.72 11.61
C ASP A 3 -35.65 -6.52 11.03
N ILE A 4 -36.19 -5.30 11.18
CA ILE A 4 -35.52 -4.07 10.74
C ILE A 4 -34.21 -3.87 11.50
N LEU A 5 -34.24 -3.98 12.82
CA LEU A 5 -33.08 -3.75 13.69
C LEU A 5 -31.99 -4.82 13.45
N LYS A 6 -32.41 -6.06 13.24
CA LYS A 6 -31.50 -7.15 12.88
C LYS A 6 -30.80 -6.85 11.55
N ASN A 7 -31.54 -6.36 10.56
CA ASN A 7 -30.99 -6.00 9.25
C ASN A 7 -29.99 -4.84 9.34
N GLU A 8 -30.24 -3.84 10.20
CA GLU A 8 -29.30 -2.73 10.44
C GLU A 8 -27.99 -3.21 11.06
N ILE A 9 -28.05 -4.08 12.08
CA ILE A 9 -26.86 -4.65 12.71
C ILE A 9 -26.08 -5.52 11.70
N ASP A 10 -26.79 -6.33 10.91
CA ASP A 10 -26.18 -7.16 9.86
C ASP A 10 -25.54 -6.31 8.76
N TYR A 11 -26.15 -5.18 8.39
CA TYR A 11 -25.60 -4.22 7.45
C TYR A 11 -24.31 -3.58 7.99
N LEU A 12 -24.31 -3.09 9.23
CA LEU A 12 -23.11 -2.55 9.87
C LEU A 12 -21.97 -3.58 9.89
N LEU A 13 -22.28 -4.82 10.26
CA LEU A 13 -21.32 -5.91 10.35
C LEU A 13 -20.71 -6.28 8.98
N LYS A 14 -21.56 -6.65 8.02
CA LYS A 14 -21.14 -7.26 6.74
C LYS A 14 -20.73 -6.23 5.71
N GLU A 15 -21.48 -5.14 5.59
CA GLU A 15 -21.30 -4.16 4.52
C GLU A 15 -20.33 -3.04 4.89
N ARG A 16 -20.23 -2.69 6.18
CA ARG A 16 -19.31 -1.62 6.63
C ARG A 16 -18.06 -2.18 7.28
N VAL A 17 -18.18 -2.77 8.46
CA VAL A 17 -17.02 -3.19 9.28
C VAL A 17 -16.16 -4.22 8.55
N TRP A 18 -16.76 -5.31 8.09
CA TRP A 18 -16.01 -6.38 7.45
C TRP A 18 -15.37 -5.96 6.12
N LYS A 19 -16.08 -5.21 5.28
CA LYS A 19 -15.53 -4.72 3.99
C LYS A 19 -14.36 -3.77 4.24
N THR A 20 -14.53 -2.78 5.11
CA THR A 20 -13.46 -1.83 5.48
C THR A 20 -12.27 -2.57 6.06
N LYS A 21 -12.50 -3.52 6.97
CA LYS A 21 -11.44 -4.32 7.58
C LYS A 21 -10.60 -5.02 6.52
N LYS A 22 -11.25 -5.72 5.59
CA LYS A 22 -10.53 -6.41 4.51
C LYS A 22 -9.79 -5.44 3.59
N SER A 23 -10.38 -4.30 3.24
CA SER A 23 -9.70 -3.26 2.45
C SER A 23 -8.42 -2.76 3.12
N ARG A 24 -8.45 -2.56 4.43
CA ARG A 24 -7.29 -2.11 5.21
C ARG A 24 -6.20 -3.17 5.31
N MET A 25 -6.55 -4.45 5.46
CA MET A 25 -5.57 -5.56 5.41
C MET A 25 -4.86 -5.63 4.05
N GLU A 26 -5.60 -5.46 2.96
CA GLU A 26 -5.01 -5.45 1.60
C GLU A 26 -4.13 -4.22 1.38
N ALA A 27 -4.54 -3.06 1.90
CA ALA A 27 -3.74 -1.84 1.86
C ALA A 27 -2.41 -1.99 2.61
N GLU A 28 -2.43 -2.58 3.81
CA GLU A 28 -1.23 -2.91 4.59
C GLU A 28 -0.29 -3.82 3.78
N ALA A 29 -0.78 -4.95 3.28
CA ALA A 29 0.02 -5.90 2.51
C ALA A 29 0.68 -5.24 1.29
N ARG A 30 -0.06 -4.37 0.59
CA ARG A 30 0.49 -3.60 -0.53
C ARG A 30 1.57 -2.61 -0.08
N LEU A 31 1.37 -1.90 1.03
CA LEU A 31 2.36 -0.94 1.54
C LEU A 31 3.64 -1.64 2.00
N ILE A 32 3.53 -2.81 2.64
CA ILE A 32 4.68 -3.65 2.99
C ILE A 32 5.46 -4.06 1.73
N GLN A 33 4.76 -4.53 0.70
CA GLN A 33 5.40 -4.89 -0.57
C GLN A 33 6.07 -3.69 -1.24
N ASN A 34 5.43 -2.52 -1.24
CA ASN A 34 6.01 -1.30 -1.78
C ASN A 34 7.26 -0.88 -1.00
N ASN A 35 7.24 -1.00 0.32
CA ASN A 35 8.41 -0.72 1.16
C ASN A 35 9.57 -1.66 0.81
N LEU A 36 9.31 -2.96 0.69
CA LEU A 36 10.33 -3.93 0.32
C LEU A 36 10.94 -3.62 -1.06
N ILE A 37 10.12 -3.29 -2.06
CA ILE A 37 10.60 -2.92 -3.39
C ILE A 37 11.44 -1.64 -3.34
N ALA A 38 11.00 -0.65 -2.56
CA ALA A 38 11.74 0.60 -2.37
C ALA A 38 13.12 0.34 -1.72
N ASP A 39 13.17 -0.48 -0.66
CA ASP A 39 14.41 -0.84 0.02
C ASP A 39 15.36 -1.61 -0.92
N ILE A 40 14.84 -2.55 -1.71
CA ILE A 40 15.63 -3.27 -2.72
C ILE A 40 16.19 -2.30 -3.77
N LEU A 41 15.39 -1.36 -4.26
CA LEU A 41 15.83 -0.37 -5.25
C LEU A 41 16.93 0.54 -4.67
N VAL A 42 16.76 1.05 -3.45
CA VAL A 42 17.78 1.89 -2.79
C VAL A 42 19.10 1.13 -2.67
N ASN A 43 19.06 -0.13 -2.21
CA ASN A 43 20.25 -0.97 -2.12
C ASN A 43 20.88 -1.26 -3.48
N TYR A 44 20.05 -1.55 -4.50
CA TYR A 44 20.51 -1.81 -5.87
C TYR A 44 21.23 -0.60 -6.48
N TYR A 45 20.67 0.59 -6.34
CA TYR A 45 21.30 1.82 -6.82
C TYR A 45 22.53 2.20 -5.98
N THR A 46 22.53 1.94 -4.67
CA THR A 46 23.73 2.11 -3.83
C THR A 46 24.87 1.23 -4.32
N PHE A 47 24.58 -0.04 -4.61
CA PHE A 47 25.55 -0.98 -5.18
C PHE A 47 26.06 -0.50 -6.55
N ALA A 48 25.17 -0.05 -7.44
CA ALA A 48 25.57 0.49 -8.74
C ALA A 48 26.53 1.68 -8.59
N VAL A 49 26.20 2.65 -7.73
CA VAL A 49 27.08 3.81 -7.44
C VAL A 49 28.46 3.37 -6.95
N ILE A 50 28.54 2.38 -6.06
CA ILE A 50 29.82 1.82 -5.59
C ILE A 50 30.62 1.21 -6.75
N VAL A 51 29.99 0.40 -7.61
CA VAL A 51 30.65 -0.21 -8.77
C VAL A 51 31.19 0.85 -9.71
N TYR A 52 30.38 1.85 -10.08
CA TYR A 52 30.83 2.95 -10.94
C TYR A 52 31.94 3.77 -10.29
N SER A 53 31.91 3.96 -8.97
CA SER A 53 32.97 4.66 -8.24
C SER A 53 34.30 3.90 -8.30
N ILE A 54 34.28 2.57 -8.17
CA ILE A 54 35.47 1.72 -8.32
C ILE A 54 35.97 1.77 -9.77
N LEU A 55 35.08 1.66 -10.76
CA LEU A 55 35.45 1.75 -12.17
C LEU A 55 36.11 3.09 -12.51
N ALA A 56 35.58 4.20 -11.99
CA ALA A 56 36.17 5.53 -12.16
C ALA A 56 37.62 5.60 -11.65
N LEU A 57 37.93 4.89 -10.55
CA LEU A 57 39.27 4.88 -9.96
C LEU A 57 40.25 3.98 -10.71
N VAL A 58 39.78 2.86 -11.26
CA VAL A 58 40.63 1.89 -11.98
C VAL A 58 40.97 2.38 -13.39
N LEU A 59 40.09 3.18 -14.00
CA LEU A 59 40.28 3.68 -15.36
C LEU A 59 41.12 4.95 -15.37
N ASP A 60 42.21 4.95 -16.12
CA ASP A 60 43.15 6.06 -16.24
C ASP A 60 42.44 7.41 -16.46
N SER A 61 42.80 8.40 -15.65
CA SER A 61 42.15 9.71 -15.58
C SER A 61 42.30 10.56 -16.86
N GLY A 62 43.16 10.14 -17.79
CA GLY A 62 43.35 10.76 -19.10
C GLY A 62 42.34 10.33 -20.17
N ASN A 63 41.51 9.30 -19.93
CA ASN A 63 40.56 8.79 -20.91
C ASN A 63 39.20 9.49 -20.77
N SER A 64 38.61 9.94 -21.89
CA SER A 64 37.24 10.49 -21.95
C SER A 64 36.20 9.57 -21.28
N TYR A 65 36.44 8.27 -21.34
CA TYR A 65 35.62 7.24 -20.69
C TYR A 65 35.59 7.36 -19.15
N SER A 66 36.73 7.66 -18.51
CA SER A 66 36.81 7.85 -17.04
C SER A 66 36.02 9.09 -16.59
N LYS A 67 36.06 10.16 -17.39
CA LYS A 67 35.27 11.37 -17.17
C LYS A 67 33.76 11.09 -17.25
N ASN A 68 33.31 10.35 -18.26
CA ASN A 68 31.90 10.02 -18.45
C ASN A 68 31.37 9.15 -17.29
N ILE A 69 32.13 8.15 -16.86
CA ILE A 69 31.81 7.33 -15.68
C ILE A 69 31.67 8.21 -14.43
N THR A 70 32.61 9.12 -14.20
CA THR A 70 32.58 10.02 -13.03
C THR A 70 31.31 10.88 -13.01
N ILE A 71 30.92 11.44 -14.16
CA ILE A 71 29.68 12.22 -14.29
C ILE A 71 28.46 11.34 -14.02
N SER A 72 28.40 10.13 -14.58
CA SER A 72 27.29 9.19 -14.35
C SER A 72 27.17 8.77 -12.89
N THR A 73 28.29 8.50 -12.21
CA THR A 73 28.32 8.22 -10.77
C THR A 73 27.72 9.38 -9.97
N LEU A 74 28.08 10.62 -10.32
CA LEU A 74 27.57 11.81 -9.65
C LEU A 74 26.05 11.97 -9.85
N VAL A 75 25.58 11.79 -11.08
CA VAL A 75 24.14 11.85 -11.41
C VAL A 75 23.36 10.77 -10.65
N LEU A 76 23.86 9.53 -10.63
CA LEU A 76 23.25 8.43 -9.90
C LEU A 76 23.22 8.69 -8.39
N SER A 77 24.28 9.27 -7.83
CA SER A 77 24.36 9.59 -6.40
C SER A 77 23.36 10.67 -5.99
N ILE A 78 23.24 11.75 -6.76
CA ILE A 78 22.26 12.83 -6.51
C ILE A 78 20.83 12.30 -6.66
N GLY A 79 20.57 11.49 -7.70
CA GLY A 79 19.28 10.84 -7.91
C GLY A 79 18.90 9.90 -6.77
N LEU A 80 19.83 9.04 -6.34
CA LEU A 80 19.66 8.13 -5.21
C LEU A 80 19.35 8.90 -3.92
N PHE A 81 20.06 10.00 -3.66
CA PHE A 81 19.80 10.86 -2.51
C PHE A 81 18.38 11.42 -2.54
N GLY A 82 17.96 12.01 -3.67
CA GLY A 82 16.61 12.56 -3.83
C GLY A 82 15.51 11.51 -3.67
N ILE A 83 15.71 10.31 -4.25
CA ILE A 83 14.76 9.19 -4.10
C ILE A 83 14.69 8.73 -2.65
N THR A 84 15.81 8.63 -1.94
CA THR A 84 15.84 8.20 -0.54
C THR A 84 15.09 9.18 0.37
N LEU A 85 15.26 10.48 0.14
CA LEU A 85 14.49 11.52 0.83
C LEU A 85 12.99 11.41 0.53
N PHE A 86 12.63 11.24 -0.74
CA PHE A 86 11.24 11.08 -1.14
C PHE A 86 10.59 9.85 -0.50
N LEU A 87 11.26 8.70 -0.54
CA LEU A 87 10.77 7.45 0.09
C LEU A 87 10.58 7.60 1.60
N SER A 88 11.52 8.29 2.27
CA SER A 88 11.42 8.61 3.70
C SER A 88 10.20 9.48 4.00
N SER A 89 9.88 10.45 3.13
CA SER A 89 8.69 11.31 3.26
C SER A 89 7.37 10.56 3.01
N VAL A 90 7.35 9.61 2.07
CA VAL A 90 6.13 8.84 1.77
C VAL A 90 5.69 7.94 2.94
N GLY A 91 6.67 7.40 3.69
CA GLY A 91 6.43 6.70 4.95
C GLY A 91 5.65 5.38 4.82
N PHE A 92 5.98 4.53 3.83
CA PHE A 92 5.25 3.28 3.55
C PHE A 92 5.08 2.39 4.79
N LYS A 93 6.17 2.16 5.54
CA LYS A 93 6.16 1.36 6.76
C LYS A 93 5.25 1.95 7.85
N GLN A 94 5.29 3.26 8.06
CA GLN A 94 4.45 3.93 9.06
C GLN A 94 2.96 3.81 8.70
N LYS A 95 2.62 4.04 7.43
CA LYS A 95 1.25 3.86 6.92
C LYS A 95 0.78 2.41 7.03
N ALA A 96 1.65 1.43 6.75
CA ALA A 96 1.32 0.02 6.92
C ALA A 96 0.95 -0.28 8.38
N THR A 97 1.74 0.20 9.35
CA THR A 97 1.44 0.05 10.78
C THR A 97 0.11 0.70 11.16
N GLN A 98 -0.19 1.89 10.64
CA GLN A 98 -1.48 2.54 10.90
C GLN A 98 -2.66 1.71 10.37
N PHE A 99 -2.57 1.17 9.15
CA PHE A 99 -3.59 0.27 8.62
C PHE A 99 -3.72 -1.01 9.44
N LYS A 100 -2.60 -1.52 9.95
CA LYS A 100 -2.54 -2.68 10.83
C LYS A 100 -3.34 -2.48 12.11
N ASP A 101 -3.01 -1.42 12.85
CA ASP A 101 -3.68 -1.07 14.10
C ASP A 101 -5.17 -0.83 13.86
N SER A 102 -5.50 -0.24 12.71
CA SER A 102 -6.86 0.09 12.32
C SER A 102 -7.73 -1.15 12.05
N TYR A 103 -7.24 -2.13 11.28
CA TYR A 103 -8.04 -3.34 11.07
C TYR A 103 -8.12 -4.21 12.34
N HIS A 104 -7.12 -4.16 13.23
CA HIS A 104 -7.21 -4.79 14.54
C HIS A 104 -8.30 -4.16 15.43
N LYS A 105 -8.44 -2.83 15.40
CA LYS A 105 -9.58 -2.15 16.06
C LYS A 105 -10.93 -2.55 15.44
N LEU A 106 -10.96 -2.75 14.11
CA LEU A 106 -12.17 -3.26 13.43
C LEU A 106 -12.47 -4.73 13.79
N ASP A 107 -11.46 -5.57 14.04
CA ASP A 107 -11.66 -6.93 14.56
C ASP A 107 -12.33 -6.90 15.94
N LEU A 108 -11.87 -6.02 16.84
CA LEU A 108 -12.50 -5.85 18.15
C LEU A 108 -13.94 -5.34 18.01
N LEU A 109 -14.20 -4.38 17.13
CA LEU A 109 -15.54 -3.90 16.84
C LEU A 109 -16.45 -5.00 16.27
N GLU A 110 -15.92 -5.88 15.42
CA GLU A 110 -16.65 -7.04 14.90
C GLU A 110 -17.04 -8.01 16.02
N ILE A 111 -16.17 -8.22 17.00
CA ILE A 111 -16.48 -9.02 18.21
C ILE A 111 -17.61 -8.35 19.00
N ASP A 112 -17.53 -7.04 19.24
CA ASP A 112 -18.55 -6.27 19.97
C ASP A 112 -19.93 -6.36 19.27
N ILE A 113 -19.98 -6.23 17.93
CA ILE A 113 -21.21 -6.33 17.15
C ILE A 113 -21.79 -7.76 17.20
N ASN A 114 -20.93 -8.77 17.06
CA ASN A 114 -21.37 -10.17 17.18
C ASN A 114 -21.90 -10.48 18.58
N HIS A 115 -21.31 -9.89 19.62
CA HIS A 115 -21.82 -10.00 20.98
C HIS A 115 -23.21 -9.35 21.10
N LEU A 116 -23.43 -8.17 20.53
CA LEU A 116 -24.74 -7.53 20.47
C LEU A 116 -25.78 -8.45 19.78
N LEU A 117 -25.45 -9.04 18.63
CA LEU A 117 -26.33 -9.98 17.93
C LEU A 117 -26.72 -11.18 18.78
N ARG A 118 -25.78 -11.78 19.51
CA ARG A 118 -26.02 -12.96 20.37
C ARG A 118 -26.81 -12.62 21.63
N SER A 119 -26.59 -11.42 22.18
CA SER A 119 -27.25 -10.97 23.42
C SER A 119 -28.56 -10.22 23.17
N ALA A 120 -28.89 -9.89 21.91
CA ALA A 120 -30.08 -9.14 21.53
C ALA A 120 -31.40 -9.77 22.02
N GLN A 121 -31.46 -11.09 22.17
CA GLN A 121 -32.66 -11.77 22.67
C GLN A 121 -32.94 -11.49 24.17
N PHE A 122 -31.93 -11.05 24.91
CA PHE A 122 -32.03 -10.76 26.35
C PHE A 122 -32.11 -9.25 26.65
N LYS A 123 -32.15 -8.41 25.61
CA LYS A 123 -32.12 -6.95 25.72
C LYS A 123 -33.44 -6.33 25.25
N SER A 124 -33.82 -5.23 25.88
CA SER A 124 -34.93 -4.40 25.39
C SER A 124 -34.56 -3.71 24.07
N LYS A 125 -35.55 -3.37 23.24
CA LYS A 125 -35.33 -2.66 21.96
C LYS A 125 -34.52 -1.37 22.13
N LYS A 126 -34.81 -0.59 23.18
CA LYS A 126 -34.09 0.66 23.49
C LYS A 126 -32.61 0.41 23.77
N GLN A 127 -32.29 -0.59 24.60
CA GLN A 127 -30.89 -0.95 24.89
C GLN A 127 -30.12 -1.35 23.64
N ILE A 128 -30.74 -2.09 22.72
CA ILE A 128 -30.08 -2.49 21.47
C ILE A 128 -29.81 -1.26 20.58
N ILE A 129 -30.76 -0.33 20.47
CA ILE A 129 -30.58 0.91 19.71
C ILE A 129 -29.44 1.75 20.30
N ASP A 130 -29.43 1.93 21.63
CA ASP A 130 -28.40 2.73 22.31
C ASP A 130 -27.01 2.09 22.13
N GLU A 131 -26.89 0.76 22.26
CA GLU A 131 -25.64 0.04 22.03
C GLU A 131 -25.20 0.09 20.56
N LEU A 132 -26.13 -0.06 19.61
CA LEU A 132 -25.84 0.06 18.18
C LEU A 132 -25.28 1.45 17.85
N TYR A 133 -25.88 2.52 18.37
CA TYR A 133 -25.39 3.89 18.18
C TYR A 133 -23.95 4.06 18.70
N VAL A 134 -23.61 3.46 19.85
CA VAL A 134 -22.24 3.47 20.37
C VAL A 134 -21.28 2.71 19.44
N LEU A 135 -21.69 1.58 18.88
CA LEU A 135 -20.87 0.81 17.93
C LEU A 135 -20.65 1.58 16.61
N GLU A 136 -21.65 2.31 16.13
CA GLU A 136 -21.51 3.18 14.96
C GLU A 136 -20.54 4.34 15.21
N GLN A 137 -20.59 4.96 16.39
CA GLN A 137 -19.62 5.98 16.77
C GLN A 137 -18.20 5.42 16.86
N LYS A 138 -18.03 4.24 17.48
CA LYS A 138 -16.74 3.53 17.49
C LYS A 138 -16.24 3.27 16.07
N TYR A 139 -17.12 2.86 15.15
CA TYR A 139 -16.76 2.67 13.75
C TYR A 139 -16.24 3.96 13.11
N ILE A 140 -16.97 5.07 13.25
CA ILE A 140 -16.58 6.38 12.69
C ILE A 140 -15.25 6.84 13.29
N TYR A 141 -15.06 6.65 14.59
CA TYR A 141 -13.79 6.95 15.26
C TYR A 141 -12.64 6.11 14.70
N ILE A 142 -12.81 4.80 14.52
CA ILE A 142 -11.78 3.95 13.91
C ILE A 142 -11.50 4.39 12.45
N LEU A 143 -12.51 4.92 11.74
CA LEU A 143 -12.30 5.47 10.42
C LEU A 143 -11.43 6.73 10.45
N SER A 144 -11.64 7.64 11.40
CA SER A 144 -10.92 8.92 11.47
C SER A 144 -9.45 8.80 11.86
N LEU A 145 -9.05 7.67 12.47
CA LEU A 145 -7.66 7.43 12.90
C LEU A 145 -6.70 7.08 11.78
N THR A 146 -7.18 6.79 10.57
CA THR A 146 -6.34 6.36 9.45
C THR A 146 -6.77 7.00 8.16
N ASP A 147 -5.78 7.31 7.30
CA ASP A 147 -6.02 7.77 5.95
C ASP A 147 -6.97 6.85 5.18
N ASN A 148 -7.70 7.44 4.24
CA ASN A 148 -8.53 6.67 3.32
C ASN A 148 -7.65 5.73 2.49
N HIS A 149 -8.05 4.45 2.43
CA HIS A 149 -7.39 3.49 1.55
C HIS A 149 -7.61 3.89 0.08
N HIS A 150 -6.69 3.52 -0.80
CA HIS A 150 -6.88 3.77 -2.22
C HIS A 150 -7.99 2.87 -2.79
N THR A 151 -8.68 3.36 -3.82
CA THR A 151 -9.74 2.61 -4.51
C THR A 151 -9.28 1.26 -5.05
N ILE A 152 -7.97 1.13 -5.35
CA ILE A 152 -7.33 -0.11 -5.81
C ILE A 152 -7.46 -1.25 -4.77
N ASP A 153 -7.50 -0.96 -3.47
CA ASP A 153 -7.68 -1.98 -2.43
C ASP A 153 -9.07 -2.58 -2.45
N HIS A 154 -10.07 -1.72 -2.61
CA HIS A 154 -11.45 -2.13 -2.76
C HIS A 154 -11.64 -2.95 -4.04
N ASP A 155 -11.10 -2.46 -5.17
CA ASP A 155 -11.16 -3.15 -6.47
C ASP A 155 -10.54 -4.56 -6.38
N ARG A 156 -9.40 -4.71 -5.68
CA ARG A 156 -8.75 -6.00 -5.46
C ARG A 156 -9.66 -6.99 -4.74
N ILE A 157 -10.35 -6.55 -3.69
CA ILE A 157 -11.26 -7.41 -2.92
C ILE A 157 -12.48 -7.81 -3.74
N VAL A 158 -13.07 -6.85 -4.47
CA VAL A 158 -14.20 -7.10 -5.37
C VAL A 158 -13.83 -8.14 -6.44
N ILE A 159 -12.64 -8.02 -7.03
CA ILE A 159 -12.12 -8.97 -8.04
C ILE A 159 -11.80 -10.34 -7.42
N MET A 160 -11.03 -10.38 -6.32
CA MET A 160 -10.56 -11.64 -5.73
C MET A 160 -11.70 -12.46 -5.10
N ARG A 161 -12.71 -11.80 -4.53
CA ARG A 161 -13.85 -12.46 -3.88
C ARG A 161 -15.08 -12.60 -4.77
N LYS A 162 -14.96 -12.23 -6.06
CA LYS A 162 -16.07 -12.28 -7.04
C LYS A 162 -17.36 -11.65 -6.50
N LEU A 163 -17.26 -10.49 -5.84
CA LEU A 163 -18.42 -9.82 -5.25
C LEU A 163 -19.35 -9.29 -6.36
N LYS A 164 -20.66 -9.21 -6.08
CA LYS A 164 -21.66 -8.64 -7.01
C LYS A 164 -21.27 -7.19 -7.37
N GLY A 165 -21.33 -6.85 -8.67
CA GLY A 165 -20.92 -5.53 -9.19
C GLY A 165 -19.59 -5.52 -9.98
N LEU A 166 -18.97 -6.68 -10.19
CA LEU A 166 -17.74 -6.80 -10.98
C LEU A 166 -18.00 -6.51 -12.47
N SER A 167 -17.69 -5.28 -12.92
CA SER A 167 -17.70 -4.97 -14.35
C SER A 167 -16.37 -5.38 -15.01
N GLN A 168 -16.44 -5.83 -16.26
CA GLN A 168 -15.24 -6.19 -17.04
C GLN A 168 -14.28 -4.99 -17.16
N TYR A 169 -14.83 -3.77 -17.23
CA TYR A 169 -14.05 -2.52 -17.20
C TYR A 169 -13.22 -2.38 -15.93
N LEU A 170 -13.81 -2.62 -14.75
CA LEU A 170 -13.12 -2.53 -13.46
C LEU A 170 -11.95 -3.52 -13.39
N LYS A 171 -12.18 -4.74 -13.87
CA LYS A 171 -11.16 -5.79 -13.97
C LYS A 171 -10.01 -5.36 -14.88
N ASN A 172 -10.32 -4.87 -16.08
CA ASN A 172 -9.29 -4.41 -17.04
C ASN A 172 -8.48 -3.23 -16.49
N LYS A 173 -9.14 -2.25 -15.86
CA LYS A 173 -8.49 -1.10 -15.22
C LYS A 173 -7.53 -1.52 -14.11
N PHE A 174 -7.93 -2.49 -13.28
CA PHE A 174 -7.08 -3.04 -12.23
C PHE A 174 -5.82 -3.71 -12.80
N TYR A 175 -5.98 -4.61 -13.78
CA TYR A 175 -4.84 -5.30 -14.40
C TYR A 175 -3.93 -4.34 -15.18
N ALA A 176 -4.48 -3.35 -15.88
CA ALA A 176 -3.70 -2.33 -16.57
C ALA A 176 -2.80 -1.54 -15.60
N LYS A 177 -3.32 -1.08 -14.46
CA LYS A 177 -2.52 -0.42 -13.42
C LYS A 177 -1.43 -1.34 -12.86
N LYS A 178 -1.75 -2.62 -12.66
CA LYS A 178 -0.79 -3.62 -12.17
C LYS A 178 0.34 -3.84 -13.17
N ILE A 179 0.03 -3.98 -14.46
CA ILE A 179 1.02 -4.13 -15.54
C ILE A 179 1.90 -2.88 -15.63
N LEU A 180 1.31 -1.69 -15.65
CA LEU A 180 2.04 -0.43 -15.71
C LEU A 180 3.02 -0.28 -14.53
N LYS A 181 2.60 -0.63 -13.31
CA LYS A 181 3.49 -0.65 -12.14
C LYS A 181 4.69 -1.57 -12.36
N TRP A 182 4.47 -2.79 -12.85
CA TRP A 182 5.56 -3.73 -13.12
C TRP A 182 6.51 -3.25 -14.21
N LEU A 183 5.99 -2.66 -15.29
CA LEU A 183 6.81 -2.06 -16.34
C LEU A 183 7.70 -0.93 -15.80
N LEU A 184 7.16 -0.06 -14.93
CA LEU A 184 7.94 0.98 -14.28
C LEU A 184 9.04 0.41 -13.37
N ILE A 185 8.74 -0.64 -12.61
CA ILE A 185 9.75 -1.30 -11.75
C ILE A 185 10.86 -1.91 -12.61
N VAL A 186 10.51 -2.65 -13.65
CA VAL A 186 11.49 -3.25 -14.57
C VAL A 186 12.35 -2.18 -15.23
N PHE A 187 11.76 -1.07 -15.66
CA PHE A 187 12.49 0.08 -16.20
C PHE A 187 13.52 0.63 -15.20
N LEU A 188 13.14 0.81 -13.93
CA LEU A 188 14.05 1.28 -12.89
C LEU A 188 15.24 0.32 -12.66
N PHE A 189 15.03 -1.00 -12.74
CA PHE A 189 16.14 -1.95 -12.65
C PHE A 189 17.06 -1.94 -13.87
N ILE A 190 16.53 -1.65 -15.06
CA ILE A 190 17.32 -1.61 -16.30
C ILE A 190 18.06 -0.28 -16.44
N PHE A 191 17.59 0.79 -15.80
CA PHE A 191 18.09 2.15 -15.98
C PHE A 191 19.61 2.32 -15.75
N PRO A 192 20.25 1.74 -14.72
CA PRO A 192 21.71 1.84 -14.57
C PRO A 192 22.47 1.22 -15.74
N PHE A 193 22.00 0.10 -16.30
CA PHE A 193 22.64 -0.51 -17.47
C PHE A 193 22.48 0.35 -18.72
N LEU A 194 21.33 1.00 -18.91
CA LEU A 194 21.15 1.96 -20.01
C LEU A 194 22.12 3.13 -19.90
N LEU A 195 22.35 3.63 -18.68
CA LEU A 195 23.38 4.66 -18.46
C LEU A 195 24.78 4.14 -18.79
N ALA A 196 25.12 2.90 -18.44
CA ALA A 196 26.39 2.28 -18.82
C ALA A 196 26.59 2.27 -20.34
N LEU A 197 25.56 1.84 -21.08
CA LEU A 197 25.60 1.77 -22.55
C LEU A 197 25.73 3.17 -23.19
N ILE A 198 25.06 4.16 -22.64
CA ILE A 198 25.21 5.55 -23.10
C ILE A 198 26.64 6.03 -22.89
N VAL A 199 27.26 5.72 -21.74
CA VAL A 199 28.65 6.08 -21.44
C VAL A 199 29.66 5.40 -22.37
N GLU A 200 29.34 4.21 -22.89
CA GLU A 200 30.20 3.49 -23.84
C GLU A 200 30.06 4.00 -25.29
N LEU A 201 28.90 4.57 -25.64
CA LEU A 201 28.60 5.08 -26.99
C LEU A 201 29.13 6.50 -27.26
N PHE A 202 29.51 7.26 -26.21
CA PHE A 202 29.99 8.65 -26.28
C PHE A 202 31.35 8.81 -25.62
#